data_AF-A0A1H0KLR3-F1
#
_entry.id   AF-A0A1H0KLR3-F1
#
_cell.length_a   1.000
_cell.length_b   1.000
_cell.length_c   1.000
_cell.angle_alpha   90.00
_cell.angle_beta   90.00
_cell.angle_gamma   90.00
#
_symmetry.space_group_name_H-M   'P 1'
#
loop_
_entity.id
_entity.type
_entity.pdbx_description
1 polymer ?
#
loop_
_entity_poly.entity_id
_entity_poly.type
_entity_poly.pdbx_seq_one_letter_code
_entity_poly.pdbx_strand_id
1 'polypeptide(L)'
;MVLSPYRGALLHRFVLCSALYAAAVHAGPAPDLTPAQADQRRTEARPYPHALGPVQGIRIRSTRYFDADNRPCAAPRPKSRTITARHVRTFLRKAVPVSQIDVMNYYGAFGECMSDWVDVSFADGRRVRMTFAADSGVAYLAPLVDGKEGEVYFYVCEDCGR
;
A
#
# COMPACT_ATOMS: atom_id res chain seq x y z
N MET A 1 -5.09 -10.47 58.29
CA MET A 1 -5.51 -9.83 57.02
C MET A 1 -4.55 -8.69 56.73
N VAL A 2 -3.85 -8.76 55.59
CA VAL A 2 -3.64 -7.69 54.57
C VAL A 2 -3.32 -6.27 55.12
N LEU A 3 -2.26 -5.51 54.77
CA LEU A 3 -1.26 -5.52 53.68
C LEU A 3 -0.06 -4.63 54.08
N SER A 4 1.14 -5.08 53.66
CA SER A 4 2.28 -4.31 53.13
C SER A 4 3.05 -3.29 53.96
N PRO A 5 4.38 -3.44 54.00
CA PRO A 5 5.28 -2.31 54.13
C PRO A 5 6.42 -2.30 53.09
N TYR A 6 7.00 -1.10 52.96
CA TYR A 6 8.33 -0.77 52.43
C TYR A 6 8.51 -0.47 50.94
N ARG A 7 8.47 0.84 50.66
CA ARG A 7 9.46 1.53 49.83
C ARG A 7 10.87 1.28 50.37
N GLY A 8 11.81 0.98 49.48
CA GLY A 8 13.24 0.98 49.76
C GLY A 8 14.04 0.81 48.48
N ALA A 9 14.64 1.90 48.01
CA ALA A 9 15.55 1.92 46.87
C ALA A 9 16.85 1.17 47.17
N LEU A 10 17.42 0.47 46.18
CA LEU A 10 18.86 0.21 46.10
C LEU A 10 19.25 -0.19 44.68
N LEU A 11 20.16 0.62 44.12
CA LEU A 11 20.83 0.42 42.84
C LEU A 11 21.94 -0.64 42.95
N HIS A 12 22.13 -1.32 41.82
CA HIS A 12 23.35 -1.91 41.27
C HIS A 12 24.01 -3.13 41.96
N ARG A 13 24.00 -4.26 41.23
CA ARG A 13 25.25 -4.85 40.70
C ARG A 13 25.00 -5.88 39.58
N PHE A 14 25.81 -5.72 38.53
CA PHE A 14 26.00 -6.57 37.35
C PHE A 14 26.26 -8.05 37.67
N VAL A 15 25.71 -8.97 36.85
CA VAL A 15 26.45 -10.11 36.26
C VAL A 15 25.87 -10.43 34.87
N LEU A 16 26.78 -10.60 33.91
CA LEU A 16 26.63 -10.79 32.46
C LEU A 16 26.19 -12.21 32.01
N CYS A 17 25.83 -12.28 30.72
CA CYS A 17 25.80 -13.44 29.79
C CYS A 17 24.58 -14.38 29.91
N SER A 18 23.69 -14.43 28.91
CA SER A 18 24.03 -15.01 27.61
C SER A 18 23.16 -14.43 26.48
N ALA A 19 23.84 -14.01 25.42
CA ALA A 19 23.25 -13.49 24.20
C ALA A 19 22.60 -14.62 23.38
N LEU A 20 21.27 -14.61 23.28
CA LEU A 20 20.57 -15.15 22.12
C LEU A 20 20.39 -13.99 21.15
N TYR A 21 21.18 -14.02 20.09
CA TYR A 21 21.09 -13.14 18.93
C TYR A 21 19.72 -13.33 18.27
N ALA A 22 18.72 -12.59 18.75
CA ALA A 22 17.58 -12.24 17.91
C ALA A 22 18.08 -11.15 16.98
N ALA A 23 18.39 -11.52 15.74
CA ALA A 23 18.59 -10.57 14.66
C ALA A 23 17.25 -9.86 14.41
N ALA A 24 16.94 -8.88 15.24
CA ALA A 24 15.96 -7.87 14.95
C ALA A 24 16.52 -7.08 13.77
N VAL A 25 16.07 -7.42 12.57
CA VAL A 25 16.28 -6.60 11.38
C VAL A 25 15.57 -5.29 11.69
N HIS A 26 16.35 -4.32 12.18
CA HIS A 26 15.89 -2.96 12.36
C HIS A 26 15.63 -2.43 10.96
N ALA A 27 14.38 -2.50 10.52
CA ALA A 27 13.87 -1.59 9.51
C ALA A 27 13.94 -0.18 10.11
N GLY A 28 15.14 0.39 10.12
CA GLY A 28 15.33 1.82 10.34
C GLY A 28 14.53 2.60 9.30
N PRO A 29 14.19 3.87 9.58
CA PRO A 29 13.61 4.72 8.56
C PRO A 29 14.50 4.67 7.31
N ALA A 30 13.90 4.40 6.15
CA ALA A 30 14.64 4.43 4.90
C ALA A 30 15.34 5.80 4.81
N PRO A 31 16.63 5.86 4.43
CA PRO A 31 17.33 7.13 4.34
C PRO A 31 16.58 8.08 3.41
N ASP A 32 16.46 9.35 3.83
CA ASP A 32 15.86 10.38 3.00
C ASP A 32 16.59 10.44 1.65
N LEU A 33 15.83 10.31 0.57
CA LEU A 33 16.38 10.31 -0.78
C LEU A 33 16.93 11.69 -1.11
N THR A 34 18.04 11.74 -1.85
CA THR A 34 18.48 13.01 -2.42
C THR A 34 17.44 13.54 -3.42
N PRO A 35 17.39 14.85 -3.69
CA PRO A 35 16.45 15.40 -4.69
C PRO A 35 16.52 14.70 -6.04
N ALA A 36 17.73 14.38 -6.52
CA ALA A 36 17.93 13.64 -7.77
C ALA A 36 17.37 12.21 -7.73
N GLN A 37 17.53 11.50 -6.60
CA GLN A 37 16.97 10.17 -6.42
C GLN A 37 15.45 10.20 -6.28
N ALA A 38 14.90 11.23 -5.65
CA ALA A 38 13.46 11.44 -5.56
C ALA A 38 12.87 11.73 -6.94
N ASP A 39 13.50 12.59 -7.74
CA ASP A 39 13.08 12.87 -9.12
C ASP A 39 13.12 11.61 -9.99
N GLN A 40 14.22 10.87 -9.95
CA GLN A 40 14.36 9.60 -10.66
C GLN A 40 13.27 8.60 -10.24
N ARG A 41 12.98 8.48 -8.94
CA ARG A 41 11.90 7.61 -8.47
C ARG A 41 10.53 7.99 -8.99
N ARG A 42 10.27 9.28 -9.20
CA ARG A 42 8.98 9.76 -9.71
C ARG A 42 8.84 9.51 -11.21
N THR A 43 9.93 9.59 -11.97
CA THR A 43 9.94 9.44 -13.44
C THR A 43 10.10 8.00 -13.91
N GLU A 44 10.60 7.10 -13.08
CA GLU A 44 10.75 5.69 -13.45
C GLU A 44 9.46 4.88 -13.23
N ALA A 45 9.08 4.10 -14.24
CA ALA A 45 8.04 3.09 -14.11
C ALA A 45 8.59 1.89 -13.32
N ARG A 46 8.15 1.77 -12.06
CA ARG A 46 8.69 0.79 -11.12
C ARG A 46 7.68 -0.33 -10.85
N PRO A 47 7.98 -1.59 -11.21
CA PRO A 47 7.16 -2.70 -10.78
C PRO A 47 7.36 -2.96 -9.29
N TYR A 48 6.31 -3.44 -8.62
CA TYR A 48 6.42 -4.07 -7.32
C TYR A 48 7.50 -5.19 -7.39
N PRO A 49 8.53 -5.18 -6.53
CA PRO A 49 9.72 -6.03 -6.66
C PRO A 49 9.44 -7.54 -6.55
N HIS A 50 8.22 -7.91 -6.14
CA HIS A 50 7.79 -9.28 -6.05
C HIS A 50 6.70 -9.55 -7.08
N ALA A 51 6.83 -10.63 -7.84
CA ALA A 51 5.84 -11.04 -8.83
C ALA A 51 4.42 -11.06 -8.22
N LEU A 52 3.44 -10.51 -8.95
CA LEU A 52 2.03 -10.56 -8.55
C LEU A 52 1.53 -11.99 -8.78
N GLY A 53 1.54 -12.79 -7.71
CA GLY A 53 1.23 -14.22 -7.76
C GLY A 53 -0.27 -14.52 -7.72
N PRO A 54 -0.65 -15.79 -7.52
CA PRO A 54 -2.03 -16.20 -7.37
C PRO A 54 -2.71 -15.46 -6.20
N VAL A 55 -3.88 -14.88 -6.47
CA VAL A 55 -4.68 -14.18 -5.46
C VAL A 55 -5.53 -15.18 -4.67
N GLN A 56 -5.32 -15.22 -3.35
CA GLN A 56 -6.08 -16.05 -2.42
C GLN A 56 -7.39 -15.36 -2.00
N GLY A 57 -7.34 -14.04 -1.72
CA GLY A 57 -8.48 -13.29 -1.19
C GLY A 57 -8.49 -11.84 -1.62
N ILE A 58 -9.70 -11.28 -1.77
CA ILE A 58 -9.92 -9.87 -2.09
C ILE A 58 -11.03 -9.35 -1.16
N ARG A 59 -10.75 -8.28 -0.43
CA ARG A 59 -11.72 -7.56 0.40
C ARG A 59 -11.88 -6.15 -0.14
N ILE A 60 -13.07 -5.85 -0.65
CA ILE A 60 -13.44 -4.52 -1.14
C ILE A 60 -14.20 -3.82 -0.03
N ARG A 61 -13.68 -2.72 0.50
CA ARG A 61 -14.33 -2.00 1.60
C ARG A 61 -15.56 -1.22 1.14
N SER A 62 -15.48 -0.62 -0.04
CA SER A 62 -16.58 0.12 -0.68
C SER A 62 -16.40 0.08 -2.19
N THR A 63 -17.52 0.15 -2.93
CA THR A 63 -17.54 0.31 -4.38
C THR A 63 -17.75 1.77 -4.81
N ARG A 64 -17.72 2.70 -3.84
CA ARG A 64 -17.80 4.14 -4.06
C ARG A 64 -16.41 4.75 -4.26
N TYR A 65 -16.39 5.88 -4.94
CA TYR A 65 -15.21 6.71 -5.13
C TYR A 65 -15.35 7.96 -4.29
N PHE A 66 -14.23 8.43 -3.77
CA PHE A 66 -14.11 9.53 -2.83
C PHE A 66 -13.05 10.51 -3.32
N ASP A 67 -13.28 11.79 -3.06
CA ASP A 67 -12.33 12.84 -3.35
C ASP A 67 -11.24 12.99 -2.27
N ALA A 68 -10.35 13.96 -2.46
CA ALA A 68 -9.27 14.25 -1.52
C ALA A 68 -9.80 14.65 -0.12
N ASP A 69 -11.03 15.17 -0.03
CA ASP A 69 -11.71 15.51 1.22
C ASP A 69 -12.53 14.32 1.78
N ASN A 70 -12.36 13.13 1.21
CA ASN A 70 -13.07 11.89 1.54
C ASN A 70 -14.60 12.00 1.37
N ARG A 71 -15.07 12.90 0.50
CA ARG A 71 -16.49 13.02 0.15
C ARG A 71 -16.77 12.14 -1.06
N PRO A 72 -17.98 11.56 -1.17
CA PRO A 72 -18.35 10.81 -2.37
C PRO A 72 -18.20 11.69 -3.61
N CYS A 73 -17.51 11.17 -4.62
CA CYS A 73 -17.35 11.85 -5.89
C CYS A 73 -18.69 12.22 -6.54
N ALA A 74 -18.71 13.37 -7.22
CA ALA A 74 -19.90 13.93 -7.85
C ALA A 74 -20.52 12.99 -8.92
N ALA A 75 -21.83 13.13 -9.12
CA ALA A 75 -22.57 12.48 -10.20
C ALA A 75 -22.69 13.44 -11.41
N PRO A 76 -22.61 12.96 -12.66
CA PRO A 76 -22.41 11.57 -13.05
C PRO A 76 -21.00 11.11 -12.70
N ARG A 77 -20.89 9.85 -12.25
CA ARG A 77 -19.58 9.28 -12.00
C ARG A 77 -18.78 9.37 -13.31
N PRO A 78 -17.45 9.55 -13.26
CA PRO A 78 -16.59 9.25 -14.40
C PRO A 78 -16.92 7.84 -14.92
N LYS A 79 -16.45 7.44 -16.12
CA LYS A 79 -16.63 6.07 -16.66
C LYS A 79 -15.91 5.03 -15.78
N SER A 80 -16.39 4.90 -14.56
CA SER A 80 -15.80 4.21 -13.42
C SER A 80 -16.42 2.84 -13.38
N ARG A 81 -15.55 1.87 -13.60
CA ARG A 81 -15.95 0.48 -13.50
C ARG A 81 -16.24 0.19 -12.03
N THR A 82 -17.32 -0.55 -11.81
CA THR A 82 -17.59 -1.10 -10.49
C THR A 82 -16.44 -2.02 -10.11
N ILE A 83 -15.83 -1.75 -8.96
CA ILE A 83 -14.75 -2.59 -8.43
C ILE A 83 -15.36 -3.91 -7.97
N THR A 84 -14.93 -4.99 -8.60
CA THR A 84 -15.34 -6.35 -8.29
C THR A 84 -14.10 -7.23 -8.12
N ALA A 85 -14.23 -8.37 -7.45
CA ALA A 85 -13.12 -9.31 -7.31
C ALA A 85 -12.59 -9.81 -8.67
N ARG A 86 -13.45 -9.94 -9.70
CA ARG A 86 -13.03 -10.28 -11.06
C ARG A 86 -12.23 -9.15 -11.70
N HIS A 87 -12.64 -7.90 -11.50
CA HIS A 87 -11.91 -6.73 -12.00
C HIS A 87 -10.51 -6.66 -11.38
N VAL A 88 -10.40 -6.78 -10.05
CA VAL A 88 -9.11 -6.77 -9.34
C VAL A 88 -8.18 -7.88 -9.82
N ARG A 89 -8.68 -9.13 -9.98
CA ARG A 89 -7.87 -10.24 -10.52
C ARG A 89 -7.42 -9.99 -11.96
N THR A 90 -8.28 -9.38 -12.78
CA THR A 90 -7.95 -9.06 -14.17
C THR A 90 -6.92 -7.93 -14.22
N PHE A 91 -7.06 -6.94 -13.35
CA PHE A 91 -6.11 -5.86 -13.15
C PHE A 91 -4.73 -6.39 -12.79
N LEU A 92 -4.60 -7.15 -11.71
CA LEU A 92 -3.32 -7.70 -11.28
C LEU A 92 -2.62 -8.58 -12.33
N ARG A 93 -3.38 -9.16 -13.27
CA ARG A 93 -2.84 -10.00 -14.36
C ARG A 93 -2.40 -9.18 -15.58
N LYS A 94 -3.13 -8.13 -15.94
CA LYS A 94 -2.93 -7.41 -17.21
C LYS A 94 -2.26 -6.03 -17.04
N ALA A 95 -2.28 -5.47 -15.83
CA ALA A 95 -1.79 -4.13 -15.61
C ALA A 95 -0.27 -4.04 -15.78
N VAL A 96 0.18 -2.90 -16.29
CA VAL A 96 1.60 -2.60 -16.51
C VAL A 96 2.03 -1.50 -15.54
N PRO A 97 3.27 -1.55 -15.02
CA PRO A 97 3.78 -0.50 -14.15
C PRO A 97 3.93 0.81 -14.94
N VAL A 98 3.64 1.93 -14.29
CA VAL A 98 3.81 3.28 -14.83
C VAL A 98 4.56 4.15 -13.83
N SER A 99 5.17 5.24 -14.29
CA SER A 99 5.82 6.19 -13.39
C SER A 99 4.81 7.09 -12.69
N GLN A 100 5.19 7.68 -11.56
CA GLN A 100 4.33 8.67 -10.89
C GLN A 100 4.10 9.89 -11.79
N ILE A 101 5.12 10.33 -12.52
CA ILE A 101 5.02 11.46 -13.44
C ILE A 101 4.09 11.14 -14.60
N ASP A 102 4.10 9.92 -15.14
CA ASP A 102 3.14 9.52 -16.18
C ASP A 102 1.71 9.51 -15.64
N VAL A 103 1.52 9.02 -14.40
CA VAL A 103 0.23 9.13 -13.71
C VAL A 103 -0.21 10.58 -13.65
N MET A 104 0.66 11.51 -13.25
CA MET A 104 0.29 12.93 -13.13
C MET A 104 0.04 13.61 -14.49
N ASN A 105 0.85 13.30 -15.50
CA ASN A 105 0.83 14.02 -16.77
C ASN A 105 -0.18 13.46 -17.78
N TYR A 106 -0.38 12.14 -17.81
CA TYR A 106 -1.18 11.46 -18.84
C TYR A 106 -2.45 10.83 -18.29
N TYR A 107 -2.42 10.38 -17.03
CA TYR A 107 -3.55 9.73 -16.38
C TYR A 107 -4.18 10.60 -15.27
N GLY A 108 -3.64 11.80 -15.05
CA GLY A 108 -3.72 12.56 -13.80
C GLY A 108 -4.82 13.59 -13.74
N ALA A 109 -5.64 13.70 -14.78
CA ALA A 109 -6.84 14.52 -14.77
C ALA A 109 -7.89 14.05 -13.73
N PHE A 110 -7.59 13.00 -12.96
CA PHE A 110 -8.60 12.26 -12.22
C PHE A 110 -8.15 11.67 -10.87
N GLY A 111 -6.99 12.08 -10.37
CA GLY A 111 -6.62 11.87 -8.95
C GLY A 111 -7.60 12.52 -7.96
N GLU A 112 -8.57 13.28 -8.46
CA GLU A 112 -9.70 13.81 -7.70
C GLU A 112 -10.66 12.73 -7.21
N CYS A 113 -10.65 11.51 -7.75
CA CYS A 113 -11.65 10.48 -7.41
C CYS A 113 -11.06 9.07 -7.29
N MET A 114 -10.87 8.64 -6.05
CA MET A 114 -10.22 7.39 -5.69
C MET A 114 -11.19 6.43 -5.02
N SER A 115 -11.07 5.14 -5.31
CA SER A 115 -11.82 4.14 -4.57
C SER A 115 -11.40 4.07 -3.11
N ASP A 116 -12.28 3.57 -2.25
CA ASP A 116 -11.85 3.07 -0.94
C ASP A 116 -10.89 1.86 -1.13
N TRP A 117 -10.30 1.43 -0.02
CA TRP A 117 -9.30 0.38 0.01
C TRP A 117 -9.84 -0.97 -0.49
N VAL A 118 -9.02 -1.60 -1.34
CA VAL A 118 -9.14 -2.99 -1.75
C VAL A 118 -7.95 -3.74 -1.18
N ASP A 119 -8.19 -4.54 -0.15
CA ASP A 119 -7.13 -5.39 0.41
C ASP A 119 -7.07 -6.70 -0.40
N VAL A 120 -5.87 -7.06 -0.85
CA VAL A 120 -5.60 -8.30 -1.59
C VAL A 120 -4.61 -9.16 -0.81
N SER A 121 -4.94 -10.43 -0.63
CA SER A 121 -4.06 -11.44 -0.06
C SER A 121 -3.63 -12.41 -1.16
N PHE A 122 -2.32 -12.60 -1.29
CA PHE A 122 -1.72 -13.57 -2.19
C PHE A 122 -1.54 -14.93 -1.52
N ALA A 123 -1.46 -15.98 -2.33
CA ALA A 123 -1.31 -17.36 -1.83
C ALA A 123 -0.01 -17.62 -1.07
N ASP A 124 1.01 -16.77 -1.25
CA ASP A 124 2.28 -16.81 -0.52
C ASP A 124 2.27 -16.00 0.79
N GLY A 125 1.09 -15.55 1.23
CA GLY A 125 0.91 -14.81 2.48
C GLY A 125 1.17 -13.30 2.37
N ARG A 126 1.70 -12.80 1.25
CA ARG A 126 1.85 -11.35 1.05
C ARG A 126 0.48 -10.68 0.98
N ARG A 127 0.43 -9.45 1.47
CA ARG A 127 -0.77 -8.61 1.42
C ARG A 127 -0.43 -7.28 0.77
N VAL A 128 -1.34 -6.79 -0.05
CA VAL A 128 -1.25 -5.46 -0.63
C VAL A 128 -2.59 -4.75 -0.43
N ARG A 129 -2.52 -3.43 -0.34
CA ARG A 129 -3.67 -2.55 -0.44
C ARG A 129 -3.65 -1.86 -1.78
N MET A 130 -4.82 -1.79 -2.40
CA MET A 130 -5.00 -1.12 -3.66
C MET A 130 -6.08 -0.05 -3.58
N THR A 131 -5.91 1.01 -4.35
CA THR A 131 -6.96 1.99 -4.66
C THR A 131 -7.00 2.22 -6.16
N PHE A 132 -8.19 2.43 -6.71
CA PHE A 132 -8.41 2.60 -8.14
C PHE A 132 -8.85 4.03 -8.43
N ALA A 133 -8.27 4.65 -9.44
CA ALA A 133 -8.78 5.89 -9.99
C ALA A 133 -10.05 5.62 -10.80
N ALA A 134 -11.00 6.55 -10.79
CA ALA A 134 -12.34 6.35 -11.32
C ALA A 134 -12.45 6.23 -12.86
N ASP A 135 -11.43 6.50 -13.65
CA ASP A 135 -11.60 6.87 -15.08
C ASP A 135 -10.36 6.60 -15.92
N SER A 136 -9.19 6.57 -15.31
CA SER A 136 -7.92 6.37 -16.01
C SER A 136 -7.50 4.90 -16.10
N GLY A 137 -8.23 3.99 -15.46
CA GLY A 137 -7.80 2.59 -15.35
C GLY A 137 -6.48 2.45 -14.58
N VAL A 138 -6.14 3.43 -13.75
CA VAL A 138 -4.97 3.43 -12.88
C VAL A 138 -5.34 2.82 -11.53
N ALA A 139 -4.41 2.07 -10.94
CA ALA A 139 -4.47 1.68 -9.55
C ALA A 139 -3.12 1.93 -8.87
N TYR A 140 -3.21 2.26 -7.59
CA TYR A 140 -2.09 2.39 -6.68
C TYR A 140 -2.01 1.10 -5.88
N LEU A 141 -0.82 0.55 -5.71
CA LEU A 141 -0.58 -0.67 -4.95
C LEU A 141 0.46 -0.37 -3.88
N ALA A 142 0.12 -0.63 -2.62
CA ALA A 142 1.05 -0.55 -1.50
C ALA A 142 1.11 -1.93 -0.80
N PRO A 143 2.30 -2.52 -0.59
CA PRO A 143 2.43 -3.71 0.22
C PRO A 143 2.07 -3.39 1.68
N LEU A 144 1.44 -4.34 2.36
CA LEU A 144 1.17 -4.27 3.79
C LEU A 144 2.22 -5.09 4.53
N VAL A 145 3.15 -4.41 5.20
CA VAL A 145 4.20 -5.01 6.04
C VAL A 145 3.91 -4.64 7.48
N ASP A 146 3.68 -5.64 8.33
CA ASP A 146 3.30 -5.45 9.76
C ASP A 146 2.10 -4.51 9.97
N GLY A 147 1.13 -4.57 9.05
CA GLY A 147 -0.08 -3.74 9.08
C GLY A 147 0.12 -2.29 8.63
N LYS A 148 1.34 -1.91 8.20
CA LYS A 148 1.67 -0.60 7.66
C LYS A 148 1.80 -0.67 6.14
N GLU A 149 1.37 0.40 5.48
CA GLU A 149 1.59 0.58 4.05
C GLU A 149 3.07 0.85 3.81
N GLY A 150 3.67 0.07 2.92
CA GLY A 150 4.99 0.31 2.39
C GLY A 150 4.95 1.25 1.20
N GLU A 151 6.01 1.20 0.40
CA GLU A 151 6.14 2.02 -0.80
C GLU A 151 5.00 1.80 -1.81
N VAL A 152 4.52 2.88 -2.42
CA VAL A 152 3.44 2.86 -3.42
C VAL A 152 4.01 2.62 -4.81
N TYR A 153 3.34 1.73 -5.56
CA TYR A 153 3.61 1.39 -6.95
C TYR A 153 2.39 1.73 -7.80
N PHE A 154 2.62 2.27 -8.99
CA PHE A 154 1.57 2.74 -9.89
C PHE A 154 1.41 1.78 -11.07
N TYR A 155 0.17 1.46 -11.39
CA TYR A 155 -0.18 0.52 -12.45
C TYR A 155 -1.32 1.08 -13.29
N VAL A 156 -1.29 0.83 -14.59
CA VAL A 156 -2.39 1.14 -15.50
C VAL A 156 -2.87 -0.11 -16.21
N CYS A 157 -4.17 -0.17 -16.47
CA CYS A 157 -4.74 -1.19 -17.34
C CYS A 157 -5.93 -0.68 -18.16
N GLU A 158 -5.67 -0.40 -19.43
CA GLU A 158 -6.66 0.08 -20.39
C GLU A 158 -7.70 -1.02 -20.74
N ASP A 159 -7.26 -2.29 -20.81
CA ASP A 159 -8.06 -3.45 -21.22
C ASP A 159 -8.63 -4.31 -20.06
N CYS A 160 -8.69 -3.78 -18.84
CA CYS A 160 -9.10 -4.54 -17.65
C CYS A 160 -10.62 -4.67 -17.43
N GLY A 161 -11.42 -4.40 -18.45
CA GLY A 161 -12.88 -4.56 -18.39
C GLY A 161 -13.49 -5.14 -19.65
N ARG A 162 -12.67 -5.84 -20.45
CA ARG A 162 -13.11 -6.89 -21.37
C ARG A 162 -12.84 -8.24 -20.72
#